data_AF-A0A8T6XJM1-F1
#
_entry.id   AF-A0A8T6XJM1-F1
#
_cell.length_a   1.000
_cell.length_b   1.000
_cell.length_c   1.000
_cell.angle_alpha   90.00
_cell.angle_beta   90.00
_cell.angle_gamma   90.00
#
_symmetry.space_group_name_H-M   'P 1'
#
loop_
_entity.id
_entity.type
_entity.pdbx_description
1 polymer ?
#
loop_
_entity_poly.entity_id
_entity_poly.type
_entity_poly.pdbx_seq_one_letter_code
_entity_poly.pdbx_strand_id
1 'polypeptide(L)'
;MEYDSPEAAERGARRYGGCPHVAFWATEGSRAYIILSVEESKRFWAEYVGEHPEKTFGGVKADLAFADEVYTPPPGMRIPREPGNVSPCGSNCATCPAYDNCPGCPATVHYKG
;
A
#
# COMPACT_ATOMS: atom_id res chain seq x y z
N MET A 1 -11.46 -1.91 -3.41
CA MET A 1 -10.72 -2.17 -4.66
C MET A 1 -11.29 -3.40 -5.33
N GLU A 2 -11.48 -3.38 -6.64
CA GLU A 2 -11.94 -4.52 -7.44
C GLU A 2 -10.78 -5.08 -8.28
N TYR A 3 -10.79 -6.39 -8.49
CA TYR A 3 -9.84 -7.15 -9.29
C TYR A 3 -10.57 -7.89 -10.41
N ASP A 4 -9.82 -8.38 -11.39
CA ASP A 4 -10.36 -9.16 -12.52
C ASP A 4 -10.90 -10.54 -12.10
N SER A 5 -10.46 -11.07 -10.96
CA SER A 5 -10.76 -12.40 -10.46
C SER A 5 -10.51 -12.51 -8.95
N PRO A 6 -11.16 -13.47 -8.25
CA PRO A 6 -10.83 -13.78 -6.86
C PRO A 6 -9.36 -14.14 -6.65
N GLU A 7 -8.78 -14.90 -7.58
CA GLU A 7 -7.38 -15.31 -7.51
C GLU A 7 -6.44 -14.10 -7.63
N ALA A 8 -6.79 -13.09 -8.42
CA ALA A 8 -6.02 -11.85 -8.49
C ALA A 8 -6.12 -11.03 -7.20
N ALA A 9 -7.31 -10.94 -6.59
CA ALA A 9 -7.48 -10.29 -5.29
C ALA A 9 -6.61 -10.97 -4.22
N GLU A 10 -6.58 -12.31 -4.18
CA GLU A 10 -5.73 -13.06 -3.27
C GLU A 10 -4.24 -12.84 -3.53
N ARG A 11 -3.80 -12.85 -4.81
CA ARG A 11 -2.41 -12.53 -5.17
C ARG A 11 -2.02 -11.12 -4.71
N GLY A 12 -2.91 -10.14 -4.87
CA GLY A 12 -2.73 -8.79 -4.36
C GLY A 12 -2.56 -8.78 -2.84
N ALA A 13 -3.46 -9.43 -2.11
CA ALA A 13 -3.41 -9.53 -0.65
C ALA A 13 -2.11 -10.16 -0.14
N ARG A 14 -1.67 -11.26 -0.74
CA ARG A 14 -0.41 -11.94 -0.36
C ARG A 14 0.82 -11.08 -0.66
N ARG A 15 0.82 -10.37 -1.79
CA ARG A 15 1.93 -9.51 -2.19
C ARG A 15 2.03 -8.25 -1.33
N TYR A 16 0.89 -7.61 -1.06
CA TYR A 16 0.86 -6.27 -0.45
C TYR A 16 0.48 -6.27 1.03
N GLY A 17 0.04 -7.39 1.61
CA GLY A 17 -0.34 -7.50 3.03
C GLY A 17 0.82 -7.27 4.02
N GLY A 18 2.07 -7.31 3.54
CA GLY A 18 3.27 -6.93 4.30
C GLY A 18 3.67 -5.46 4.15
N CYS A 19 2.94 -4.65 3.38
CA CYS A 19 3.24 -3.24 3.19
C CYS A 19 3.10 -2.48 4.53
N PRO A 20 4.10 -1.66 4.94
CA PRO A 20 4.02 -0.90 6.19
C PRO A 20 2.86 0.11 6.26
N HIS A 21 2.36 0.57 5.10
CA HIS A 21 1.20 1.45 5.03
C HIS A 21 -0.13 0.70 5.07
N VAL A 22 -0.14 -0.63 4.89
CA VAL A 22 -1.37 -1.42 4.98
C VAL A 22 -1.61 -1.76 6.45
N ALA A 23 -2.59 -1.09 7.04
CA ALA A 23 -3.08 -1.41 8.38
C ALA A 23 -3.98 -2.65 8.36
N PHE A 24 -4.75 -2.82 7.28
CA PHE A 24 -5.66 -3.94 7.08
C PHE A 24 -5.81 -4.27 5.61
N TRP A 25 -5.91 -5.56 5.30
CA TRP A 25 -6.24 -6.06 3.98
C TRP A 25 -7.12 -7.30 4.12
N ALA A 26 -8.31 -7.27 3.52
CA ALA A 26 -9.17 -8.43 3.39
C ALA A 26 -9.65 -8.57 1.94
N THR A 27 -10.05 -9.79 1.58
CA THR A 27 -10.59 -10.12 0.26
C THR A 27 -11.93 -10.80 0.38
N GLU A 28 -12.84 -10.49 -0.54
CA GLU A 28 -14.16 -11.10 -0.69
C GLU A 28 -14.42 -11.31 -2.19
N GLY A 29 -14.29 -12.55 -2.68
CA GLY A 29 -14.29 -12.80 -4.11
C GLY A 29 -13.22 -11.97 -4.81
N SER A 30 -13.59 -11.27 -5.89
CA SER A 30 -12.70 -10.35 -6.63
C SER A 30 -12.57 -8.96 -6.00
N ARG A 31 -13.09 -8.73 -4.80
CA ARG A 31 -12.97 -7.45 -4.09
C ARG A 31 -11.93 -7.53 -3.00
N ALA A 32 -11.23 -6.42 -2.78
CA ALA A 32 -10.37 -6.20 -1.62
C ALA A 32 -10.78 -4.94 -0.86
N TYR A 33 -10.75 -5.05 0.46
CA TYR A 33 -10.94 -3.97 1.41
C TYR A 33 -9.59 -3.67 2.06
N ILE A 34 -9.09 -2.45 1.84
CA ILE A 34 -7.74 -2.07 2.20
C ILE A 34 -7.81 -0.80 3.05
N ILE A 35 -7.24 -0.84 4.24
CA ILE A 35 -7.05 0.37 5.07
C ILE A 35 -5.58 0.74 4.98
N LEU A 36 -5.33 1.94 4.46
CA LEU A 36 -4.00 2.52 4.36
C LEU A 36 -3.82 3.54 5.48
N SER A 37 -2.76 3.39 6.27
CA SER A 37 -2.30 4.38 7.24
C SER A 37 -1.18 5.19 6.60
N VAL A 38 -1.53 6.39 6.15
CA VAL A 38 -0.62 7.32 5.48
C VAL A 38 -0.69 8.69 6.15
N GLU A 39 0.44 9.39 6.21
CA GLU A 39 0.46 10.78 6.65
C GLU A 39 -0.33 11.66 5.67
N GLU A 40 -0.91 12.75 6.18
CA GLU A 40 -1.70 13.68 5.39
C GLU A 40 -0.89 14.27 4.21
N SER A 41 0.39 14.57 4.42
CA SER A 41 1.32 15.04 3.37
C SER A 41 1.47 14.05 2.21
N LYS A 42 1.13 12.78 2.42
CA LYS A 42 1.22 11.67 1.45
C LYS A 42 -0.14 11.35 0.81
N ARG A 43 -1.15 12.21 0.98
CA ARG A 43 -2.49 12.01 0.39
C ARG A 43 -2.46 11.76 -1.13
N PHE A 44 -1.60 12.49 -1.86
CA PHE A 44 -1.44 12.33 -3.32
C PHE A 44 -1.12 10.88 -3.73
N TRP A 45 -0.45 10.12 -2.86
CA TRP A 45 -0.13 8.71 -3.12
C TRP A 45 -1.36 7.82 -3.02
N ALA A 46 -2.25 8.06 -2.06
CA ALA A 46 -3.51 7.36 -1.96
C ALA A 46 -4.42 7.70 -3.16
N GLU A 47 -4.45 8.96 -3.58
CA GLU A 47 -5.18 9.41 -4.78
C GLU A 47 -4.65 8.70 -6.04
N TYR A 48 -3.33 8.57 -6.19
CA TYR A 48 -2.72 7.81 -7.29
C TYR A 48 -3.14 6.33 -7.32
N VAL A 49 -3.37 5.70 -6.15
CA VAL A 49 -3.95 4.34 -6.09
C VAL A 49 -5.37 4.31 -6.64
N GLY A 50 -6.16 5.35 -6.39
CA GLY A 50 -7.52 5.51 -6.91
C GLY A 50 -7.55 5.67 -8.43
N GLU A 51 -6.66 6.52 -8.95
CA GLU A 51 -6.58 6.85 -10.37
C GLU A 51 -5.94 5.75 -11.23
N HIS A 52 -4.97 5.02 -10.66
CA HIS A 52 -4.18 4.00 -11.35
C HIS A 52 -4.10 2.69 -10.55
N PRO A 53 -5.24 2.03 -10.25
CA PRO A 53 -5.28 0.78 -9.49
C PRO A 53 -4.46 -0.35 -10.15
N GLU A 54 -4.39 -0.35 -11.49
CA GLU A 54 -3.68 -1.35 -12.30
C GLU A 54 -2.16 -1.24 -12.16
N LYS A 55 -1.64 -0.03 -11.95
CA LYS A 55 -0.20 0.24 -11.78
C LYS A 55 0.25 0.14 -10.32
N THR A 56 -0.69 0.07 -9.38
CA THR A 56 -0.41 0.06 -7.94
C THR A 56 -0.64 -1.32 -7.35
N PHE A 57 -1.83 -1.57 -6.81
CA PHE A 57 -2.17 -2.82 -6.16
C PHE A 57 -2.68 -3.89 -7.12
N GLY A 58 -2.67 -3.63 -8.43
CA GLY A 58 -3.06 -4.57 -9.49
C GLY A 58 -4.58 -4.75 -9.60
N GLY A 59 -5.35 -3.80 -9.08
CA GLY A 59 -6.80 -3.76 -9.22
C GLY A 59 -7.22 -3.25 -10.60
N VAL A 60 -8.48 -3.46 -10.96
CA VAL A 60 -9.11 -2.88 -12.15
C VAL A 60 -9.87 -1.61 -11.85
N LYS A 61 -10.27 -1.43 -10.58
CA LYS A 61 -10.96 -0.25 -10.08
C LYS A 61 -10.63 -0.03 -8.60
N ALA A 62 -10.47 1.23 -8.19
CA ALA A 62 -10.39 1.60 -6.80
C ALA A 62 -11.37 2.73 -6.48
N ASP A 63 -12.14 2.54 -5.42
CA ASP A 63 -12.93 3.60 -4.80
C ASP A 63 -12.23 3.98 -3.50
N LEU A 64 -11.98 5.27 -3.30
CA LEU A 64 -11.27 5.79 -2.14
C LEU A 64 -12.23 6.50 -1.19
N ALA A 65 -11.95 6.36 0.11
CA ALA A 65 -12.54 7.17 1.15
C ALA A 65 -11.44 7.62 2.10
N PHE A 66 -11.50 8.87 2.53
CA PHE A 66 -10.61 9.45 3.53
C PHE A 66 -11.40 9.61 4.82
N ALA A 67 -10.93 8.99 5.90
CA ALA A 67 -11.52 9.15 7.21
C ALA A 67 -10.98 10.45 7.84
N ASP A 68 -11.87 11.30 8.34
CA ASP A 68 -11.48 12.51 9.06
C ASP A 68 -10.91 12.18 10.45
N GLU A 69 -11.46 11.16 11.11
CA GLU A 69 -10.99 10.64 12.40
C GLU A 69 -10.93 9.12 12.37
N VAL A 70 -9.86 8.54 12.95
CA VAL A 70 -9.62 7.09 12.97
C VAL A 70 -9.56 6.58 14.40
N TYR A 71 -10.45 5.67 14.75
CA TYR A 71 -10.51 5.02 16.06
C TYR A 71 -9.98 3.59 15.94
N THR A 72 -8.71 3.40 16.26
CA THR A 72 -8.03 2.10 16.21
C THR A 72 -7.15 1.92 17.44
N PRO A 73 -7.00 0.70 18.00
CA PRO A 73 -5.83 0.42 18.84
C PRO A 73 -4.56 0.78 18.06
N PRO A 74 -3.49 1.27 18.72
CA PRO A 74 -2.30 1.78 18.03
C PRO A 74 -1.75 0.71 17.08
N PRO A 75 -1.80 0.92 15.75
CA PRO A 75 -1.26 -0.05 14.82
C PRO A 75 0.25 0.01 14.91
N GLY A 76 0.88 -1.09 15.34
CA GLY A 76 2.32 -1.25 15.19
C GLY A 76 2.64 -1.31 13.70
N MET A 77 3.38 -0.33 13.17
CA MET A 77 3.95 -0.45 11.83
C MET A 77 4.76 -1.74 11.76
N ARG A 78 4.51 -2.56 10.72
CA ARG A 78 5.27 -3.79 10.45
C ARG A 78 6.60 -3.45 9.79
N ILE A 79 7.49 -2.77 10.52
CA ILE A 79 8.85 -2.50 10.06
C ILE A 79 9.70 -3.74 10.36
N PRO A 80 10.35 -4.35 9.35
CA PRO A 80 11.32 -5.40 9.62
C PRO A 80 12.49 -4.85 10.45
N ARG A 81 13.08 -5.70 11.31
CA ARG A 81 14.25 -5.31 12.13
C ARG A 81 15.45 -4.88 11.28
N GLU A 82 15.60 -5.46 10.10
CA GLU A 82 16.67 -5.16 9.15
C GLU A 82 16.05 -4.67 7.83
N PRO A 83 16.37 -3.44 7.39
CA PRO A 83 15.90 -2.91 6.11
C PRO A 83 16.53 -3.63 4.92
N GLY A 84 15.73 -3.92 3.88
CA GLY A 84 16.20 -4.54 2.64
C GLY A 84 16.47 -3.55 1.50
N ASN A 85 16.98 -4.04 0.36
CA ASN A 85 17.07 -3.24 -0.87
C ASN A 85 15.73 -3.15 -1.61
N VAL A 86 14.86 -4.14 -1.40
CA VAL A 86 13.53 -4.22 -2.01
C VAL A 86 12.50 -4.22 -0.89
N SER A 87 11.42 -3.48 -1.09
CA SER A 87 10.31 -3.44 -0.13
C SER A 87 9.61 -4.80 -0.04
N PRO A 88 8.93 -5.13 1.08
CA PRO A 88 8.19 -6.39 1.22
C PRO A 88 7.15 -6.64 0.14
N CYS A 89 6.64 -5.59 -0.52
CA CYS A 89 5.72 -5.72 -1.64
C CYS A 89 6.40 -5.98 -3.02
N GLY A 90 7.72 -6.10 -3.04
CA GLY A 90 8.52 -6.36 -4.24
C GLY A 90 8.90 -5.10 -5.03
N SER A 91 8.53 -3.91 -4.57
CA SER A 91 8.90 -2.65 -5.22
C SER A 91 10.34 -2.26 -4.85
N ASN A 92 11.12 -1.82 -5.85
CA ASN A 92 12.39 -1.15 -5.61
C ASN A 92 12.17 0.36 -5.56
N CYS A 93 12.24 0.94 -4.36
CA CYS A 93 12.00 2.37 -4.18
C CYS A 93 13.05 3.24 -4.90
N ALA A 94 14.29 2.76 -5.07
CA ALA A 94 15.34 3.51 -5.77
C ALA A 94 15.03 3.74 -7.26
N THR A 95 14.15 2.93 -7.85
CA THR A 95 13.76 3.02 -9.27
C THR A 95 12.29 3.41 -9.46
N CYS A 96 11.58 3.77 -8.38
CA CYS A 96 10.17 4.13 -8.45
C CYS A 96 9.99 5.55 -9.01
N PRO A 97 9.16 5.78 -10.03
CA PRO A 97 8.94 7.12 -10.59
C PRO A 97 8.42 8.16 -9.58
N ALA A 98 7.78 7.71 -8.50
CA ALA A 98 7.26 8.59 -7.45
C ALA A 98 8.29 8.94 -6.36
N TYR A 99 9.50 8.40 -6.41
CA TYR A 99 10.48 8.46 -5.32
C TYR A 99 11.07 9.86 -5.05
N ASP A 100 11.00 10.77 -6.02
CA ASP A 100 11.41 12.16 -5.79
C ASP A 100 10.45 12.89 -4.84
N ASN A 101 9.17 12.52 -4.85
CA ASN A 101 8.12 13.10 -4.02
C ASN A 101 7.70 12.18 -2.85
N CYS A 102 8.34 11.02 -2.68
CA CYS A 102 8.02 10.02 -1.67
C CYS A 102 9.27 9.68 -0.84
N PRO A 103 9.19 9.56 0.50
CA PRO A 103 10.35 9.20 1.31
C PRO A 103 10.82 7.76 1.10
N GLY A 104 10.15 6.95 0.28
CA GLY A 104 10.48 5.53 0.10
C GLY A 104 9.84 4.63 1.17
N CYS A 105 10.13 3.35 1.12
CA CYS A 105 9.54 2.37 2.04
C CYS A 105 10.37 2.29 3.34
N PRO A 106 9.75 2.44 4.53
CA PRO A 106 10.44 2.28 5.82
C PRO A 106 11.14 0.92 6.02
N ALA A 107 10.70 -0.09 5.28
CA ALA A 107 11.30 -1.42 5.28
C ALA A 107 12.56 -1.53 4.39
N THR A 108 13.06 -0.43 3.83
CA THR A 108 14.19 -0.43 2.90
C THR A 108 15.28 0.56 3.27
N VAL A 109 16.51 0.31 2.80
CA VAL A 109 17.66 1.22 2.96
C VAL A 109 17.51 2.53 2.20
N HIS A 110 16.53 2.61 1.30
CA HIS A 110 16.21 3.79 0.50
C HIS A 110 15.15 4.67 1.18
N TYR A 111 14.93 4.51 2.48
CA TYR A 111 14.02 5.37 3.21
C TYR A 111 14.69 6.71 3.57
N LYS A 112 14.05 7.83 3.22
CA LYS A 112 14.56 9.20 3.40
C LYS A 112 14.11 9.86 4.71
N GLY A 113 13.25 9.22 5.52
CA GLY A 113 12.84 9.74 6.83
C GLY A 113 11.52 9.22 7.32
#